data_AF-A0A6S6VII1-F1
#
_entry.id   AF-A0A6S6VII1-F1
#
_cell.length_a   1.000
_cell.length_b   1.000
_cell.length_c   1.000
_cell.angle_alpha   90.00
_cell.angle_beta   90.00
_cell.angle_gamma   90.00
#
_symmetry.space_group_name_H-M   'P 1'
#
loop_
_entity.id
_entity.type
_entity.pdbx_description
1 polymer ?
#
loop_
_entity_poly.entity_id
_entity_poly.type
_entity_poly.pdbx_seq_one_letter_code
_entity_poly.pdbx_strand_id
1 'polypeptide(L)'
;MPSTTQESTPVDVDSEKKPEPSADRLRIRVLAGASDTAASFQFDDEDHTLGNALRYIIHKNPDVEFCGYSIPHPSEAKMNLRIQTYDGASVYTVLEKGLEDLMAMCDVVEQKFTIARDEFANKMQE
;
A
#
# COMPACT_ATOMS: atom_id res chain seq x y z
N MET A 1 56.77 -17.36 34.90
CA MET A 1 55.70 -16.57 35.57
C MET A 1 54.35 -16.95 34.96
N PRO A 2 53.26 -16.86 35.73
CA PRO A 2 52.05 -17.71 35.64
C PRO A 2 50.86 -17.05 34.91
N SER A 3 49.74 -17.79 34.86
CA SER A 3 48.34 -17.34 34.70
C SER A 3 47.88 -16.98 33.27
N THR A 4 46.70 -17.34 32.76
CA THR A 4 45.46 -17.87 33.38
C THR A 4 44.57 -18.53 32.30
N THR A 5 43.89 -19.60 32.74
CA THR A 5 42.77 -20.38 32.20
C THR A 5 41.59 -19.57 31.64
N GLN A 6 40.84 -20.17 30.68
CA GLN A 6 39.35 -20.36 30.68
C GLN A 6 38.88 -20.52 29.23
N GLU A 7 38.54 -21.74 28.80
CA GLU A 7 37.26 -22.44 29.02
C GLU A 7 36.14 -21.84 28.17
N SER A 8 35.71 -22.67 27.21
CA SER A 8 34.62 -22.45 26.27
C SER A 8 33.28 -22.28 26.99
N THR A 9 32.55 -21.22 26.68
CA THR A 9 31.12 -21.05 26.97
C THR A 9 30.33 -20.74 25.70
N PRO A 10 29.06 -21.17 25.64
CA PRO A 10 28.35 -21.47 24.40
C PRO A 10 27.77 -20.23 23.70
N VAL A 11 27.60 -20.35 22.38
CA VAL A 11 26.84 -19.42 21.54
C VAL A 11 25.35 -19.65 21.78
N ASP A 12 24.75 -18.83 22.63
CA ASP A 12 23.31 -18.61 22.71
C ASP A 12 23.03 -17.12 22.56
N VAL A 13 22.66 -16.69 21.36
CA VAL A 13 21.78 -15.51 21.18
C VAL A 13 20.91 -15.78 19.96
N ASP A 14 19.85 -16.54 20.19
CA ASP A 14 18.58 -16.26 19.53
C ASP A 14 18.19 -14.82 19.90
N SER A 15 17.89 -14.01 18.91
CA SER A 15 17.26 -12.71 19.09
C SER A 15 16.32 -12.50 17.92
N GLU A 16 15.21 -13.23 17.97
CA GLU A 16 13.96 -12.80 17.35
C GLU A 16 13.64 -11.38 17.84
N LYS A 17 14.04 -10.38 17.06
CA LYS A 17 13.71 -8.99 17.31
C LYS A 17 12.23 -8.79 16.95
N LYS A 18 11.34 -9.03 17.91
CA LYS A 18 9.94 -8.60 17.82
C LYS A 18 9.92 -7.10 17.52
N PRO A 19 9.29 -6.64 16.41
CA PRO A 19 9.20 -5.21 16.17
C PRO A 19 8.22 -4.59 17.16
N GLU A 20 8.73 -3.64 17.95
CA GLU A 20 8.02 -2.70 18.82
C GLU A 20 6.85 -2.00 18.06
N PRO A 21 5.71 -1.70 18.72
CA PRO A 21 4.61 -0.99 18.08
C PRO A 21 4.92 0.51 18.07
N SER A 22 5.66 0.98 17.06
CA SER A 22 5.88 2.41 16.86
C SER A 22 4.67 3.03 16.15
N ALA A 23 3.88 3.79 16.90
CA ALA A 23 2.96 4.79 16.36
C ALA A 23 3.73 5.73 15.40
N ASP A 24 3.12 6.05 14.26
CA ASP A 24 3.67 6.82 13.13
C ASP A 24 4.70 6.12 12.22
N ARG A 25 4.48 4.84 11.90
CA ARG A 25 5.05 4.29 10.66
C ARG A 25 4.40 5.00 9.47
N LEU A 26 5.14 5.89 8.79
CA LEU A 26 4.80 6.31 7.44
C LEU A 26 4.66 5.04 6.58
N ARG A 27 3.41 4.67 6.27
CA ARG A 27 3.09 3.47 5.47
C ARG A 27 3.40 3.66 3.99
N ILE A 28 3.71 4.89 3.58
CA ILE A 28 4.03 5.25 2.19
C ILE A 28 5.40 5.91 2.16
N ARG A 29 6.29 5.40 1.30
CA ARG A 29 7.61 5.97 1.03
C ARG A 29 7.78 6.23 -0.46
N VAL A 30 8.42 7.35 -0.81
CA VAL A 30 8.82 7.62 -2.19
C VAL A 30 10.20 7.01 -2.43
N LEU A 31 10.34 6.20 -3.48
CA LEU A 31 11.61 5.59 -3.88
C LEU A 31 12.50 6.59 -4.62
N ALA A 32 13.81 6.32 -4.62
CA ALA A 32 14.80 7.15 -5.31
C ALA A 32 14.52 7.22 -6.82
N GLY A 33 14.74 8.40 -7.42
CA GLY A 33 14.49 8.65 -8.84
C GLY A 33 13.07 9.17 -9.15
N ALA A 34 12.39 9.73 -8.16
CA ALA A 34 11.14 10.46 -8.38
C ALA A 34 11.40 11.82 -9.03
N SER A 35 10.63 12.13 -10.07
CA SER A 35 10.43 13.45 -10.65
C SER A 35 8.97 13.88 -10.46
N ASP A 36 8.65 15.14 -10.78
CA ASP A 36 7.28 15.67 -10.68
C ASP A 36 6.29 14.92 -11.59
N THR A 37 6.77 14.35 -12.68
CA THR A 37 5.98 13.61 -13.67
C THR A 37 6.11 12.09 -13.57
N ALA A 38 7.05 11.57 -12.77
CA ALA A 38 7.23 10.13 -12.62
C ALA A 38 7.78 9.79 -11.23
N ALA A 39 7.01 9.05 -10.43
CA ALA A 39 7.44 8.60 -9.11
C ALA A 39 7.07 7.14 -8.86
N SER A 40 7.85 6.49 -8.00
CA SER A 40 7.54 5.15 -7.49
C SER A 40 7.31 5.23 -5.99
N PHE A 41 6.15 4.81 -5.54
CA PHE A 41 5.70 4.81 -4.16
C PHE A 41 5.74 3.39 -3.62
N GLN A 42 6.31 3.20 -2.45
CA GLN A 42 6.30 1.94 -1.72
C GLN A 42 5.28 2.04 -0.59
N PHE A 43 4.33 1.12 -0.58
CA PHE A 43 3.36 0.89 0.47
C PHE A 43 3.82 -0.29 1.33
N ASP A 44 3.85 -0.10 2.64
CA ASP A 44 4.11 -1.15 3.61
C ASP A 44 2.81 -1.79 4.08
N ASP A 45 2.85 -3.11 4.29
CA ASP A 45 1.73 -3.93 4.75
C ASP A 45 0.51 -3.92 3.81
N GLU A 46 0.72 -3.66 2.52
CA GLU A 46 -0.30 -3.65 1.47
C GLU A 46 0.04 -4.63 0.34
N ASP A 47 -0.99 -5.12 -0.35
CA ASP A 47 -0.87 -6.20 -1.34
C ASP A 47 -1.66 -5.93 -2.65
N HIS A 48 -1.88 -6.99 -3.44
CA HIS A 48 -2.61 -6.96 -4.71
C HIS A 48 -3.99 -6.33 -4.61
N THR A 49 -4.63 -6.36 -3.44
CA THR A 49 -5.98 -5.85 -3.21
C THR A 49 -6.01 -4.34 -3.45
N LEU A 50 -5.21 -3.59 -2.68
CA LEU A 50 -5.09 -2.14 -2.82
C LEU A 50 -4.39 -1.78 -4.14
N GLY A 51 -3.34 -2.52 -4.52
CA GLY A 51 -2.57 -2.24 -5.73
C GLY A 51 -3.38 -2.33 -7.00
N ASN A 52 -4.18 -3.39 -7.16
CA ASN A 52 -5.01 -3.56 -8.34
C ASN A 52 -6.15 -2.53 -8.41
N ALA A 53 -6.77 -2.23 -7.26
CA ALA A 53 -7.80 -1.21 -7.16
C ALA A 53 -7.25 0.17 -7.55
N LEU A 54 -6.16 0.62 -6.93
CA LEU A 54 -5.53 1.90 -7.22
C LEU A 54 -5.05 1.99 -8.66
N ARG A 55 -4.40 0.93 -9.19
CA ARG A 55 -4.01 0.87 -10.59
C ARG A 55 -5.19 1.13 -11.51
N TYR A 56 -6.33 0.49 -11.25
CA TYR A 56 -7.51 0.62 -12.09
C TYR A 56 -8.06 2.05 -12.07
N ILE A 57 -8.20 2.66 -10.89
CA ILE A 57 -8.73 4.03 -10.72
C ILE A 57 -7.80 5.06 -11.35
N ILE A 58 -6.50 5.01 -11.02
CA ILE A 58 -5.51 5.98 -11.49
C ILE A 58 -5.40 5.92 -13.03
N HIS A 59 -5.51 4.74 -13.64
CA HIS A 59 -5.48 4.60 -15.10
C HIS A 59 -6.73 5.16 -15.81
N LYS A 60 -7.79 5.51 -15.09
CA LYS A 60 -8.95 6.23 -15.66
C LYS A 60 -8.70 7.73 -15.79
N ASN A 61 -7.71 8.27 -15.09
CA ASN A 61 -7.39 9.69 -15.17
C ASN A 61 -6.67 9.98 -16.52
N PRO A 62 -7.19 10.87 -17.37
CA PRO A 62 -6.56 11.20 -18.65
C PRO A 62 -5.15 11.81 -18.53
N ASP A 63 -4.82 12.36 -17.35
CA ASP A 63 -3.50 12.97 -17.09
C ASP A 63 -2.41 11.92 -16.82
N VAL A 64 -2.78 10.63 -16.74
CA VAL A 64 -1.87 9.52 -16.45
C VAL A 64 -1.50 8.79 -17.72
N GLU A 65 -0.20 8.73 -18.00
CA GLU A 65 0.35 7.95 -19.09
C GLU A 65 0.53 6.48 -18.69
N PHE A 66 1.07 6.24 -17.49
CA PHE A 66 1.38 4.92 -17.00
C PHE A 66 1.09 4.77 -15.52
N CYS A 67 0.41 3.69 -15.15
CA CYS A 67 0.26 3.27 -13.76
C CYS A 67 0.41 1.76 -13.67
N GLY A 68 1.32 1.30 -12.82
CA GLY A 68 1.55 -0.12 -12.59
C GLY A 68 1.97 -0.38 -11.15
N TYR A 69 1.59 -1.54 -10.62
CA TYR A 69 2.03 -1.99 -9.32
C TYR A 69 2.79 -3.32 -9.43
N SER A 70 3.74 -3.53 -8.53
CA SER A 70 4.48 -4.78 -8.43
C SER A 70 4.77 -5.11 -6.96
N ILE A 71 4.75 -6.40 -6.65
CA ILE A 71 5.24 -6.92 -5.38
C ILE A 71 6.62 -7.51 -5.66
N PRO A 72 7.71 -6.94 -5.08
CA PRO A 72 9.07 -7.38 -5.39
C PRO A 72 9.31 -8.84 -4.98
N HIS A 73 8.71 -9.27 -3.87
CA HIS A 73 8.79 -10.65 -3.41
C HIS A 73 7.56 -11.03 -2.55
N PRO A 74 6.90 -12.19 -2.77
CA PRO A 74 5.68 -12.57 -2.05
C PRO A 74 5.83 -12.67 -0.53
N SER A 75 7.04 -12.92 -0.03
CA SER A 75 7.32 -13.01 1.40
C SER A 75 7.56 -11.65 2.08
N GLU A 76 7.61 -10.55 1.31
CA GLU A 76 7.68 -9.19 1.85
C GLU A 76 6.32 -8.52 1.67
N ALA A 77 5.75 -8.02 2.76
CA ALA A 77 4.51 -7.23 2.73
C ALA A 77 4.80 -5.80 2.26
N LYS A 78 5.29 -5.66 1.02
CA LYS A 78 5.62 -4.39 0.40
C LYS A 78 5.06 -4.36 -1.01
N MET A 79 4.38 -3.29 -1.34
CA MET A 79 3.85 -3.05 -2.67
C MET A 79 4.47 -1.79 -3.25
N ASN A 80 5.01 -1.89 -4.48
CA ASN A 80 5.51 -0.74 -5.21
C ASN A 80 4.50 -0.32 -6.27
N LEU A 81 4.09 0.94 -6.25
CA LEU A 81 3.23 1.58 -7.25
C LEU A 81 4.04 2.60 -8.02
N ARG A 82 4.09 2.49 -9.34
CA ARG A 82 4.75 3.45 -10.22
C ARG A 82 3.73 4.20 -11.05
N ILE A 83 3.82 5.53 -11.01
CA ILE A 83 2.94 6.44 -11.73
C ILE A 83 3.81 7.31 -12.63
N GLN A 84 3.37 7.49 -13.87
CA GLN A 84 3.92 8.46 -14.83
C GLN A 84 2.75 9.26 -15.40
N THR A 85 2.87 10.57 -15.36
CA THR A 85 1.87 11.54 -15.82
C THR A 85 2.37 12.25 -17.07
N TYR A 86 1.41 12.76 -17.85
CA TYR A 86 1.73 13.66 -18.95
C TYR A 86 2.21 15.03 -18.44
N ASP A 87 2.82 15.82 -19.33
CA ASP A 87 3.32 17.15 -19.01
C ASP A 87 2.22 18.05 -18.42
N GLY A 88 2.41 18.48 -17.17
CA GLY A 88 1.53 19.45 -16.49
C GLY A 88 0.81 18.93 -15.25
N ALA A 89 0.83 17.63 -14.96
CA ALA A 89 0.21 17.06 -13.76
C ALA A 89 1.25 16.46 -12.80
N SER A 90 1.19 16.85 -11.53
CA SER A 90 2.04 16.27 -10.49
C SER A 90 1.58 14.85 -10.14
N VAL A 91 2.53 13.92 -10.07
CA VAL A 91 2.28 12.54 -9.62
C VAL A 91 1.67 12.46 -8.22
N TYR A 92 1.97 13.43 -7.35
CA TYR A 92 1.41 13.48 -5.99
C TYR A 92 -0.08 13.80 -6.01
N THR A 93 -0.48 14.81 -6.79
CA THR A 93 -1.89 15.20 -6.96
C THR A 93 -2.70 14.07 -7.60
N VAL A 94 -2.12 13.37 -8.57
CA VAL A 94 -2.75 12.22 -9.22
C VAL A 94 -2.94 11.06 -8.25
N LEU A 95 -1.96 10.79 -7.38
CA LEU A 95 -2.07 9.75 -6.36
C LEU A 95 -3.16 10.10 -5.33
N GLU A 96 -3.16 11.34 -4.83
CA GLU A 96 -4.16 11.84 -3.87
C GLU A 96 -5.58 11.73 -4.46
N LYS A 97 -5.78 12.25 -5.67
CA LYS A 97 -7.05 12.13 -6.39
C LYS A 97 -7.45 10.67 -6.61
N GLY A 98 -6.50 9.80 -6.96
CA GLY A 98 -6.78 8.38 -7.15
C GLY A 98 -7.24 7.66 -5.87
N LEU A 99 -6.73 8.08 -4.70
CA LEU A 99 -7.19 7.59 -3.40
C LEU A 99 -8.58 8.12 -3.05
N GLU A 100 -8.84 9.41 -3.28
CA GLU A 100 -10.16 10.02 -3.09
C GLU A 100 -11.24 9.36 -3.97
N ASP A 101 -10.94 9.16 -5.25
CA ASP A 101 -11.84 8.50 -6.20
C ASP A 101 -12.13 7.05 -5.80
N LEU A 102 -11.15 6.34 -5.24
CA LEU A 102 -11.34 4.99 -4.72
C LEU A 102 -12.28 4.98 -3.51
N MET A 103 -12.11 5.92 -2.56
CA MET A 103 -13.02 6.05 -1.41
C MET A 103 -14.44 6.38 -1.87
N ALA A 104 -14.60 7.34 -2.78
CA ALA A 104 -15.90 7.71 -3.32
C ALA A 104 -16.59 6.54 -4.04
N MET A 105 -15.83 5.68 -4.73
CA MET A 105 -16.37 4.47 -5.34
C MET A 105 -16.91 3.50 -4.28
N CYS A 106 -16.18 3.29 -3.19
CA CYS A 106 -16.62 2.44 -2.09
C CYS A 106 -17.93 2.94 -1.47
N ASP A 107 -18.05 4.25 -1.25
CA ASP A 107 -19.28 4.86 -0.70
C ASP A 107 -20.49 4.61 -1.61
N VAL A 108 -20.33 4.77 -2.93
CA VAL A 108 -21.41 4.53 -3.89
C VAL A 108 -21.82 3.05 -3.90
N VAL A 109 -20.86 2.13 -3.81
CA VAL A 109 -21.14 0.69 -3.75
C VAL A 109 -21.89 0.34 -2.47
N GLU A 110 -21.44 0.85 -1.32
CA GLU A 110 -22.10 0.64 -0.02
C GLU A 110 -23.54 1.15 -0.01
N GLN A 111 -23.76 2.37 -0.51
CA GLN A 111 -25.09 2.96 -0.60
C GLN A 111 -26.04 2.12 -1.46
N LYS A 112 -25.62 1.75 -2.67
CA LYS A 112 -26.43 0.93 -3.58
C LYS A 112 -26.72 -0.45 -3.01
N PHE A 113 -25.73 -1.07 -2.37
CA PHE A 113 -25.90 -2.36 -1.73
C PHE A 113 -26.91 -2.29 -0.57
N THR A 114 -26.80 -1.27 0.28
CA THR A 114 -27.70 -1.05 1.42
C THR A 114 -29.14 -0.85 0.95
N ILE A 115 -29.37 0.01 -0.05
CA ILE A 115 -30.69 0.23 -0.63
C ILE A 115 -31.27 -1.08 -1.17
N ALA A 116 -30.52 -1.82 -1.99
CA ALA A 116 -30.99 -3.07 -2.59
C ALA A 116 -31.27 -4.16 -1.54
N ARG A 117 -30.45 -4.24 -0.48
CA ARG A 117 -30.65 -5.14 0.65
C ARG A 117 -31.94 -4.82 1.40
N ASP A 118 -32.18 -3.55 1.69
CA ASP A 118 -33.35 -3.12 2.47
C ASP A 118 -34.64 -3.30 1.67
N GLU A 119 -34.62 -3.01 0.36
CA GLU A 119 -35.72 -3.34 -0.55
C GLU A 119 -36.02 -4.84 -0.60
N PHE A 120 -34.99 -5.69 -0.64
CA PHE A 120 -35.16 -7.14 -0.63
C PHE A 120 -35.74 -7.63 0.70
N ALA A 121 -35.25 -7.12 1.83
CA ALA A 121 -35.75 -7.47 3.16
C ALA A 121 -37.23 -7.10 3.34
N ASN A 122 -37.63 -5.92 2.86
CA ASN A 122 -39.03 -5.47 2.91
C ASN A 122 -39.96 -6.38 2.09
N LYS A 123 -39.52 -6.83 0.90
CA LYS A 123 -40.29 -7.75 0.05
C LYS A 123 -40.46 -9.15 0.64
N MET A 124 -39.60 -9.58 1.58
CA MET A 124 -39.72 -10.89 2.23
C MET A 124 -40.64 -10.88 3.46
N GLN A 125 -41.07 -9.69 3.91
CA GLN A 125 -41.98 -9.53 5.05
C GLN A 125 -43.45 -9.38 4.64
N GLU A 126 -43.73 -9.18 3.35
CA GLU A 126 -45.06 -9.26 2.73
C GLU A 126 -45.36 -10.69 2.22
#